data_AF-A0A535KQQ9-F1
#
_entry.id   AF-A0A535KQQ9-F1
#
_cell.length_a   1.000
_cell.length_b   1.000
_cell.length_c   1.000
_cell.angle_alpha   90.00
_cell.angle_beta   90.00
_cell.angle_gamma   90.00
#
_symmetry.space_group_name_H-M   'P 1'
#
loop_
_entity.id
_entity.type
_entity.pdbx_description
1 polymer ?
#
loop_
_entity_poly.entity_id
_entity_poly.type
_entity_poly.pdbx_seq_one_letter_code
_entity_poly.pdbx_strand_id
1 'polypeptide(L)'
;KVNEQTYILVATHGQYDEDALEQALRSPACYVGMVGSRKRAEACRAYLRSSGLTAAQIARVRIPAGLDLGAVTPDEIAASILAELVQVRRRGSTVEKRSDQISISEPAAENTVAAPGTAIDPVCGMEVEIATAMHHTTLEGRDFYFCCPACKRLFERNPQEYLVQRAE
;
A
#
# COMPACT_ATOMS: atom_id res chain seq x y z
N LYS A 1 -21.54 5.46 12.10
CA LYS A 1 -21.24 4.98 13.47
C LYS A 1 -19.93 4.21 13.43
N VAL A 2 -19.13 4.26 14.51
CA VAL A 2 -17.88 3.47 14.63
C VAL A 2 -18.22 1.99 14.81
N ASN A 3 -17.54 1.11 14.08
CA ASN A 3 -17.72 -0.35 14.07
C ASN A 3 -16.37 -1.08 13.87
N GLU A 4 -16.41 -2.41 13.75
CA GLU A 4 -15.25 -3.29 13.57
C GLU A 4 -14.53 -3.13 12.23
N GLN A 5 -15.04 -2.31 11.30
CA GLN A 5 -14.35 -1.97 10.05
C GLN A 5 -13.77 -0.55 10.07
N THR A 6 -13.93 0.16 11.20
CA THR A 6 -13.47 1.54 11.34
C THR A 6 -11.99 1.59 11.73
N TYR A 7 -11.24 2.44 11.04
CA TYR A 7 -9.85 2.78 11.37
C TYR A 7 -9.84 4.17 12.00
N ILE A 8 -9.22 4.31 13.16
CA ILE A 8 -9.08 5.60 13.85
C ILE A 8 -7.59 5.95 13.91
N LEU A 9 -7.27 7.16 13.47
CA LEU A 9 -5.93 7.74 13.56
C LEU A 9 -6.02 9.05 14.33
N VAL A 10 -5.26 9.17 15.42
CA VAL A 10 -5.11 10.39 16.21
C VAL A 10 -3.87 11.13 15.69
N ALA A 11 -4.05 12.35 15.22
CA ALA A 11 -2.97 13.18 14.67
C ALA A 11 -3.16 14.65 15.08
N THR A 12 -3.31 14.88 16.39
CA THR A 12 -3.65 16.20 16.95
C THR A 12 -2.42 17.02 17.34
N HIS A 13 -1.21 16.55 17.01
CA HIS A 13 0.06 17.21 17.33
C HIS A 13 0.25 17.51 18.83
N GLY A 14 -0.14 16.58 19.72
CA GLY A 14 0.03 16.76 21.16
C GLY A 14 -1.23 17.27 21.87
N GLN A 15 -2.21 17.77 21.13
CA GLN A 15 -3.40 18.39 21.69
C GLN A 15 -4.48 17.34 21.93
N TYR A 16 -4.75 16.99 23.19
CA TYR A 16 -5.80 16.03 23.56
C TYR A 16 -5.59 14.59 23.01
N ASP A 17 -4.33 14.19 22.73
CA ASP A 17 -4.01 12.83 22.27
C ASP A 17 -4.58 11.76 23.21
N GLU A 18 -4.40 11.99 24.52
CA GLU A 18 -4.83 11.14 25.61
C GLU A 18 -6.33 10.86 25.60
N ASP A 19 -7.14 11.92 25.54
CA ASP A 19 -8.60 11.82 25.56
C ASP A 19 -9.13 11.19 24.27
N ALA A 20 -8.54 11.55 23.13
CA ALA A 20 -8.91 10.97 21.83
C ALA A 20 -8.61 9.47 21.80
N LEU A 21 -7.44 9.05 22.29
CA LEU A 21 -7.06 7.65 22.39
C LEU A 21 -7.94 6.87 23.36
N GLU A 22 -8.28 7.45 24.51
CA GLU A 22 -9.15 6.82 25.49
C GLU A 22 -10.53 6.52 24.90
N GLN A 23 -11.14 7.48 24.21
CA GLN A 23 -12.41 7.29 23.53
C GLN A 23 -12.31 6.28 22.38
N ALA A 24 -11.25 6.35 21.57
CA ALA A 24 -11.04 5.43 20.47
C ALA A 24 -10.88 3.98 20.95
N LEU A 25 -10.15 3.75 22.05
CA LEU A 25 -9.92 2.41 22.61
C LEU A 25 -11.16 1.79 23.27
N ARG A 26 -12.13 2.61 23.69
CA ARG A 26 -13.46 2.13 24.13
C ARG A 26 -14.37 1.72 22.98
N SER A 27 -14.00 2.04 21.73
CA SER A 27 -14.78 1.71 20.55
C SER A 27 -14.43 0.32 19.98
N PRO A 28 -15.31 -0.25 19.12
CA PRO A 28 -15.05 -1.50 18.42
C PRO A 28 -14.10 -1.36 17.22
N ALA A 29 -13.50 -0.19 16.96
CA ALA A 29 -12.61 0.04 15.82
C ALA A 29 -11.52 -1.04 15.67
N CYS A 30 -11.31 -1.54 14.46
CA CYS A 30 -10.29 -2.55 14.16
C CYS A 30 -8.86 -2.01 14.23
N TYR A 31 -8.70 -0.69 14.17
CA TYR A 31 -7.40 -0.05 14.25
C TYR A 31 -7.52 1.26 15.05
N VAL A 32 -6.59 1.46 15.97
CA VAL A 32 -6.39 2.72 16.69
C VAL A 32 -4.89 3.04 16.66
N GLY A 33 -4.52 4.09 15.94
CA GLY A 33 -3.14 4.56 15.84
C GLY A 33 -3.02 6.02 16.25
N MET A 34 -1.81 6.44 16.61
CA MET A 34 -1.49 7.84 16.87
C MET A 34 -0.19 8.23 16.17
N VAL A 35 -0.22 9.37 15.48
CA VAL A 35 1.00 10.02 14.98
C VAL A 35 1.71 10.67 16.16
N GLY A 36 2.95 10.29 16.41
CA GLY A 36 3.73 10.85 17.52
C GLY A 36 5.04 10.12 17.74
N SER A 37 5.93 10.71 18.54
CA SER A 37 7.22 10.12 18.88
C SER A 37 7.11 8.98 19.90
N ARG A 38 8.16 8.17 20.04
CA ARG A 38 8.25 7.12 21.09
C ARG A 38 8.08 7.71 22.49
N LYS A 39 8.65 8.89 22.75
CA LYS A 39 8.47 9.61 24.02
C LYS A 39 6.99 9.95 24.27
N ARG A 40 6.27 10.40 23.24
CA ARG A 40 4.83 10.69 23.36
C ARG A 40 4.03 9.41 23.58
N ALA A 41 4.42 8.30 22.94
CA ALA A 41 3.80 6.99 23.17
C ALA A 41 3.84 6.57 24.64
N GLU A 42 4.98 6.75 25.31
CA GLU A 42 5.14 6.43 26.73
C GLU A 42 4.20 7.26 27.61
N ALA A 43 4.15 8.58 27.37
CA ALA A 43 3.26 9.49 28.09
C ALA A 43 1.78 9.11 27.91
N CYS A 44 1.33 8.88 26.68
CA CYS A 44 -0.05 8.48 26.41
C CYS A 44 -0.36 7.12 27.04
N ARG A 45 0.55 6.14 26.96
CA ARG A 45 0.35 4.83 27.62
C ARG A 45 0.31 4.93 29.14
N ALA A 46 1.05 5.85 29.75
CA ALA A 46 0.98 6.10 31.19
C ALA A 46 -0.41 6.65 31.57
N TYR A 47 -0.89 7.66 30.85
CA TYR A 47 -2.23 8.23 31.04
C TYR A 47 -3.34 7.17 30.89
N LEU A 48 -3.32 6.41 29.79
CA LEU A 48 -4.37 5.41 29.51
C LEU A 48 -4.46 4.32 30.59
N ARG A 49 -3.34 3.99 31.26
CA ARG A 49 -3.35 3.07 32.41
C ARG A 49 -4.07 3.67 33.62
N SER A 50 -3.90 4.97 33.87
CA SER A 50 -4.65 5.66 34.94
C SER A 50 -6.12 5.86 34.63
N SER A 51 -6.53 5.88 33.35
CA SER A 51 -7.92 6.05 32.92
C SER A 51 -8.81 4.80 33.02
N GLY A 52 -8.32 3.74 33.67
CA GLY A 52 -9.09 2.50 33.89
C GLY A 52 -9.22 1.60 32.66
N LEU A 53 -8.43 1.82 31.60
CA LEU A 53 -8.35 0.86 30.49
C LEU A 53 -7.50 -0.35 30.87
N THR A 54 -7.94 -1.52 30.43
CA THR A 54 -7.20 -2.76 30.63
C THR A 54 -5.91 -2.79 29.81
N ALA A 55 -4.92 -3.59 30.25
CA ALA A 55 -3.70 -3.80 29.48
C ALA A 55 -3.97 -4.30 28.05
N ALA A 56 -5.00 -5.14 27.87
CA ALA A 56 -5.42 -5.63 26.56
C ALA A 56 -5.96 -4.52 25.66
N GLN A 57 -6.76 -3.59 26.21
CA GLN A 57 -7.23 -2.43 25.45
C GLN A 57 -6.05 -1.52 25.06
N ILE A 58 -5.14 -1.23 26.01
CA ILE A 58 -3.97 -0.40 25.75
C ILE A 58 -3.01 -1.05 24.74
N ALA A 59 -2.94 -2.39 24.69
CA ALA A 59 -2.13 -3.10 23.70
C ALA A 59 -2.62 -2.90 22.25
N ARG A 60 -3.89 -2.49 22.05
CA ARG A 60 -4.45 -2.22 20.72
C ARG A 60 -3.89 -0.95 20.07
N VAL A 61 -3.40 0.02 20.85
CA VAL A 61 -2.92 1.30 20.28
C VAL A 61 -1.54 1.18 19.66
N ARG A 62 -1.38 1.70 18.43
CA ARG A 62 -0.11 1.80 17.72
C ARG A 62 0.45 3.21 17.75
N ILE A 63 1.63 3.36 18.37
CA ILE A 63 2.32 4.64 18.52
C ILE A 63 3.85 4.41 18.44
N PRO A 64 4.57 4.99 17.47
CA PRO A 64 4.04 5.75 16.33
C PRO A 64 3.13 4.90 15.42
N ALA A 65 2.13 5.52 14.81
CA ALA A 65 1.39 4.91 13.70
C ALA A 65 2.28 4.82 12.45
N GLY A 66 2.11 3.74 11.68
CA GLY A 66 2.86 3.48 10.46
C GLY A 66 3.96 2.43 10.60
N LEU A 67 4.34 1.85 9.47
CA LEU A 67 5.50 0.96 9.39
C LEU A 67 6.80 1.75 9.52
N ASP A 68 7.85 1.10 10.00
CA ASP A 68 9.18 1.71 10.07
C ASP A 68 9.83 1.73 8.68
N LEU A 69 9.56 2.81 7.92
CA LEU A 69 10.15 3.08 6.61
C LEU A 69 11.32 4.06 6.68
N GLY A 70 11.74 4.49 7.88
CA GLY A 70 12.64 5.62 8.05
C GLY A 70 12.01 6.98 7.66
N ALA A 71 10.68 7.09 7.71
CA ALA A 71 9.94 8.27 7.29
C ALA A 71 10.24 9.51 8.14
N VAL A 72 10.49 10.64 7.49
CA VAL A 72 10.79 11.94 8.10
C VAL A 72 9.79 13.00 7.65
N THR A 73 9.45 13.03 6.36
CA THR A 73 8.53 14.03 5.80
C THR A 73 7.06 13.65 6.04
N PRO A 74 6.12 14.63 6.04
CA PRO A 74 4.70 14.32 6.18
C PRO A 74 4.17 13.31 5.15
N ASP A 75 4.64 13.37 3.91
CA ASP A 75 4.24 12.46 2.84
C ASP A 75 4.76 11.04 3.08
N GLU A 76 6.01 10.91 3.55
CA GLU A 76 6.58 9.62 3.95
C GLU A 76 5.85 9.02 5.16
N ILE A 77 5.48 9.86 6.14
CA ILE A 77 4.70 9.43 7.31
C ILE A 77 3.30 8.97 6.87
N ALA A 78 2.65 9.71 5.96
CA ALA A 78 1.36 9.30 5.41
C ALA A 78 1.48 7.96 4.67
N ALA A 79 2.52 7.79 3.85
CA ALA A 79 2.79 6.53 3.15
C ALA A 79 3.03 5.37 4.13
N SER A 80 3.78 5.59 5.21
CA SER A 80 4.06 4.56 6.21
C SER A 80 2.81 4.14 6.98
N ILE A 81 1.93 5.08 7.30
CA ILE A 81 0.61 4.83 7.92
C ILE A 81 -0.27 4.04 6.97
N LEU A 82 -0.41 4.48 5.72
CA LEU A 82 -1.22 3.78 4.71
C LEU A 82 -0.73 2.34 4.50
N ALA A 83 0.58 2.11 4.45
CA ALA A 83 1.16 0.79 4.35
C ALA A 83 0.79 -0.10 5.56
N GLU A 84 0.81 0.46 6.77
CA GLU A 84 0.36 -0.25 7.98
C GLU A 84 -1.15 -0.58 7.92
N LEU A 85 -2.00 0.37 7.49
CA LEU A 85 -3.44 0.14 7.38
C LEU A 85 -3.76 -0.97 6.37
N VAL A 86 -3.04 -0.99 5.23
CA VAL A 86 -3.14 -2.07 4.24
C VAL A 86 -2.73 -3.40 4.85
N GLN A 87 -1.62 -3.44 5.61
CA GLN A 87 -1.16 -4.65 6.30
C GLN A 87 -2.22 -5.17 7.28
N VAL A 88 -2.82 -4.30 8.10
CA VAL A 88 -3.88 -4.67 9.05
C VAL A 88 -5.10 -5.22 8.31
N ARG A 89 -5.55 -4.53 7.25
CA ARG A 89 -6.68 -4.98 6.42
C ARG A 89 -6.46 -6.37 5.82
N ARG A 90 -5.24 -6.64 5.32
CA ARG A 90 -4.88 -7.92 4.70
C ARG A 90 -4.70 -9.05 5.71
N ARG A 91 -4.27 -8.75 6.95
CA ARG A 91 -4.13 -9.74 8.02
C ARG A 91 -5.44 -10.03 8.76
N GLY A 92 -6.36 -9.07 8.81
CA GLY A 92 -7.70 -9.22 9.39
C GLY A 92 -8.73 -9.85 8.43
N SER A 93 -8.44 -9.88 7.13
CA SER A 93 -9.16 -10.72 6.18
C SER A 93 -8.54 -12.11 6.24
N THR A 94 -9.31 -13.13 6.61
CA THR A 94 -8.92 -14.54 6.49
C THR A 94 -8.78 -14.88 4.99
N VAL A 95 -7.73 -14.37 4.36
CA VAL A 95 -7.34 -14.75 3.01
C VAL A 95 -6.31 -15.84 3.21
N GLU A 96 -6.74 -17.07 2.90
CA GLU A 96 -5.89 -18.22 2.57
C GLU A 96 -4.53 -17.74 2.09
N LYS A 97 -3.49 -18.13 2.84
CA LYS A 97 -2.10 -17.80 2.52
C LYS A 97 -1.85 -18.14 1.06
N ARG A 98 -1.68 -17.12 0.20
CA ARG A 98 -0.87 -17.31 -1.00
C ARG A 98 0.57 -17.40 -0.51
N SER A 99 0.93 -18.60 -0.08
CA SER A 99 2.28 -19.03 0.19
C SER A 99 3.02 -19.10 -1.14
N ASP A 100 3.41 -17.95 -1.67
CA ASP A 100 4.53 -17.89 -2.60
C ASP A 100 5.59 -17.01 -1.94
N GLN A 101 6.68 -17.69 -1.63
CA GLN A 101 7.79 -17.24 -0.84
C GLN A 101 8.47 -16.07 -1.56
N ILE A 102 8.74 -14.99 -0.83
CA ILE A 102 9.85 -14.10 -1.20
C ILE A 102 11.12 -14.86 -0.79
N SER A 103 11.58 -15.74 -1.67
CA SER A 103 12.90 -16.33 -1.64
C SER A 103 13.81 -15.45 -2.48
N ILE A 104 14.67 -14.68 -1.81
CA ILE A 104 15.87 -14.13 -2.43
C ILE A 104 16.82 -15.31 -2.56
N SER A 105 16.82 -15.96 -3.72
CA SER A 105 17.81 -16.97 -4.08
C SER A 105 18.16 -16.80 -5.55
N GLU A 106 19.47 -16.77 -5.81
CA GLU A 106 20.13 -16.61 -7.12
C GLU A 106 19.47 -17.45 -8.22
N PRO A 107 19.46 -16.98 -9.49
CA PRO A 107 18.79 -17.70 -10.57
C PRO A 107 19.68 -18.85 -11.04
N ALA A 108 19.45 -20.04 -10.51
CA ALA A 108 19.97 -21.28 -11.05
C ALA A 108 18.83 -22.13 -11.63
N ALA A 109 18.76 -22.08 -12.96
CA ALA A 109 18.31 -23.10 -13.90
C ALA A 109 16.92 -23.72 -13.75
N GLU A 110 16.13 -23.41 -14.78
CA GLU A 110 15.23 -24.32 -15.52
C GLU A 110 13.92 -24.74 -14.87
N ASN A 111 12.87 -24.03 -15.30
CA ASN A 111 11.70 -24.73 -15.82
C ASN A 111 11.20 -24.04 -17.10
N THR A 112 11.35 -24.75 -18.21
CA THR A 112 10.97 -24.33 -19.56
C THR A 112 9.46 -24.33 -19.70
N VAL A 113 8.85 -23.15 -19.52
CA VAL A 113 7.53 -22.82 -20.06
C VAL A 113 7.78 -21.82 -21.18
N ALA A 114 7.19 -22.07 -22.35
CA ALA A 114 7.32 -21.21 -23.52
C ALA A 114 7.16 -19.73 -23.13
N ALA A 115 8.15 -18.91 -23.51
CA ALA A 115 8.31 -17.55 -23.04
C ALA A 115 6.99 -16.75 -23.13
N PRO A 116 6.46 -16.21 -22.02
CA PRO A 116 5.49 -15.14 -22.11
C PRO A 116 6.25 -13.93 -22.65
N GLY A 117 5.97 -13.55 -23.89
CA GLY A 117 6.54 -12.32 -24.44
C GLY A 117 6.09 -11.15 -23.58
N THR A 118 7.02 -10.30 -23.15
CA THR A 118 6.68 -9.00 -22.58
C THR A 118 6.83 -7.94 -23.66
N ALA A 119 5.92 -6.97 -23.65
CA ALA A 119 5.92 -5.81 -24.53
C ALA A 119 6.01 -4.55 -23.68
N ILE A 120 6.67 -3.53 -24.21
CA ILE A 120 6.80 -2.25 -23.50
C ILE A 120 5.72 -1.31 -24.02
N ASP A 121 4.92 -0.75 -23.12
CA ASP A 121 3.94 0.29 -23.43
C ASP A 121 4.66 1.50 -24.05
N PRO A 122 4.36 1.86 -25.31
CA PRO A 122 5.08 2.92 -26.02
C PRO A 122 4.76 4.33 -25.49
N VAL A 123 3.74 4.49 -24.64
CA VAL A 123 3.36 5.79 -24.07
C VAL A 123 4.10 6.09 -22.77
N CYS A 124 4.29 5.08 -21.91
CA CYS A 124 4.84 5.28 -20.58
C CYS A 124 6.10 4.46 -20.27
N GLY A 125 6.48 3.53 -21.16
CA GLY A 125 7.64 2.66 -20.97
C GLY A 125 7.45 1.51 -19.98
N MET A 126 6.23 1.31 -19.45
CA MET A 126 5.96 0.19 -18.54
C MET A 126 5.92 -1.14 -19.29
N GLU A 127 6.50 -2.17 -18.68
CA GLU A 127 6.50 -3.54 -19.20
C GLU A 127 5.14 -4.22 -18.96
N VAL A 128 4.60 -4.87 -19.99
CA VAL A 128 3.28 -5.51 -20.02
C VAL A 128 3.44 -6.94 -20.54
N GLU A 129 2.87 -7.90 -19.81
CA GLU A 129 2.85 -9.29 -20.25
C GLU A 129 1.82 -9.49 -21.37
N ILE A 130 2.27 -9.95 -22.55
CA ILE A 130 1.41 -10.10 -23.74
C ILE A 130 0.25 -11.07 -23.48
N ALA A 131 0.51 -12.16 -22.76
CA ALA A 131 -0.48 -13.20 -22.50
C ALA A 131 -1.69 -12.72 -21.68
N THR A 132 -1.51 -11.70 -20.84
CA THR A 132 -2.54 -11.19 -19.93
C THR A 132 -2.99 -9.76 -20.25
N ALA A 133 -2.45 -9.17 -21.32
CA ALA A 133 -2.70 -7.79 -21.70
C ALA A 133 -4.15 -7.55 -22.14
N MET A 134 -4.93 -6.92 -21.27
CA MET A 134 -6.33 -6.53 -21.54
C MET A 134 -6.47 -5.36 -22.52
N HIS A 135 -5.38 -4.62 -22.76
CA HIS A 135 -5.37 -3.43 -23.59
C HIS A 135 -4.28 -3.56 -24.64
N HIS A 136 -4.67 -3.84 -25.87
CA HIS A 136 -3.77 -3.85 -27.02
C HIS A 136 -4.46 -3.26 -28.26
N THR A 137 -3.68 -2.91 -29.27
CA THR A 137 -4.17 -2.49 -30.59
C THR A 137 -3.18 -2.95 -31.66
N THR A 138 -3.67 -3.22 -32.86
CA THR A 138 -2.84 -3.65 -33.99
C THR A 138 -2.75 -2.51 -35.00
N LEU A 139 -1.54 -2.05 -35.32
CA LEU A 139 -1.29 -1.00 -36.31
C LEU A 139 -0.20 -1.47 -37.29
N GLU A 140 -0.47 -1.38 -38.59
CA GLU A 140 0.45 -1.83 -39.66
C GLU A 140 0.96 -3.29 -39.48
N GLY A 141 0.09 -4.16 -38.94
CA GLY A 141 0.41 -5.56 -38.68
C GLY A 141 1.30 -5.80 -37.45
N ARG A 142 1.52 -4.78 -36.61
CA ARG A 142 2.23 -4.89 -35.32
C ARG A 142 1.27 -4.67 -34.16
N ASP A 143 1.35 -5.55 -33.16
CA ASP A 143 0.58 -5.41 -31.92
C ASP A 143 1.31 -4.54 -30.91
N PHE A 144 0.58 -3.56 -30.37
CA PHE A 144 1.01 -2.68 -29.30
C PHE A 144 0.19 -2.97 -28.04
N TYR A 145 0.87 -3.08 -26.90
CA TYR A 145 0.28 -3.45 -25.62
C TYR A 145 0.39 -2.30 -24.63
N PHE A 146 -0.64 -2.10 -23.80
CA PHE A 146 -0.74 -0.95 -22.91
C PHE A 146 -1.01 -1.36 -21.47
N CYS A 147 -0.39 -0.65 -20.53
CA CYS A 147 -0.55 -0.93 -19.11
C CYS A 147 -1.92 -0.53 -18.56
N CYS A 148 -2.63 0.37 -19.25
CA CYS A 148 -3.93 0.88 -18.81
C CYS A 148 -4.77 1.44 -19.98
N PRO A 149 -6.09 1.64 -19.78
CA PRO A 149 -6.97 2.21 -20.81
C PRO A 149 -6.58 3.62 -21.25
N ALA A 150 -5.91 4.40 -20.39
CA ALA A 150 -5.49 5.75 -20.71
C ALA A 150 -4.34 5.78 -21.72
N CYS A 151 -3.32 4.93 -21.53
CA CYS A 151 -2.21 4.80 -22.47
C CYS A 151 -2.69 4.34 -23.85
N LYS A 152 -3.58 3.33 -23.92
CA LYS A 152 -4.20 2.92 -25.19
C LYS A 152 -4.87 4.09 -25.91
N ARG A 153 -5.69 4.88 -25.21
CA ARG A 153 -6.39 6.04 -25.80
C ARG A 153 -5.44 7.15 -26.26
N LEU A 154 -4.34 7.38 -25.54
CA LEU A 154 -3.33 8.37 -25.93
C LEU A 154 -2.62 7.93 -27.21
N PHE A 155 -2.20 6.66 -27.25
CA PHE A 155 -1.58 6.07 -28.44
C PHE A 155 -2.52 6.14 -29.66
N GLU A 156 -3.79 5.76 -29.51
CA GLU A 156 -4.76 5.78 -30.63
C GLU A 156 -5.08 7.18 -31.16
N ARG A 157 -4.89 8.24 -30.36
CA ARG A 157 -5.10 9.63 -30.79
C ARG A 157 -3.97 10.17 -31.65
N ASN A 158 -2.73 9.78 -31.35
CA ASN A 158 -1.55 10.22 -32.11
C ASN A 158 -0.46 9.14 -32.15
N PRO A 159 -0.65 8.04 -32.90
CA PRO A 159 0.29 6.91 -32.88
C PRO A 159 1.70 7.31 -33.34
N GLN A 160 1.79 8.19 -34.33
CA GLN A 160 3.05 8.62 -34.95
C GLN A 160 4.03 9.22 -33.93
N GLU A 161 3.54 9.87 -32.88
CA GLU A 161 4.36 10.47 -31.83
C GLU A 161 5.14 9.42 -31.01
N TYR A 162 4.54 8.24 -30.82
CA TYR A 162 5.09 7.17 -29.99
C TYR A 162 5.86 6.12 -30.80
N LEU A 163 5.69 6.09 -32.13
CA LEU A 163 6.41 5.17 -33.01
C LEU A 163 7.87 5.62 -33.29
N VAL A 164 8.16 6.91 -33.14
CA VAL A 164 9.48 7.50 -33.44
C VAL A 164 10.53 7.17 -32.38
N GLN A 165 10.14 6.82 -31.14
CA GLN A 165 11.07 6.65 -30.01
C GLN A 165 11.82 5.29 -29.96
N ARG A 166 11.74 4.42 -30.98
CA ARG A 166 12.40 3.10 -30.98
C ARG A 166 13.13 2.75 -32.29
N ALA A 167 13.59 3.75 -33.02
CA ALA A 167 14.46 3.58 -34.18
C ALA A 167 15.85 4.16 -33.90
N GLU A 168 16.56 3.59 -32.92
CA GLU A 168 18.02 3.64 -32.75
C GLU A 168 18.48 2.51 -31.82
#